data_AF-A0A4Q2J427-F1
#
_entry.id   AF-A0A4Q2J427-F1
#
_cell.length_a   1.000
_cell.length_b   1.000
_cell.length_c   1.000
_cell.angle_alpha   90.00
_cell.angle_beta   90.00
_cell.angle_gamma   90.00
#
_symmetry.space_group_name_H-M   'P 1'
#
loop_
_entity.id
_entity.type
_entity.pdbx_description
1 polymer ?
#
loop_
_entity_poly.entity_id
_entity_poly.type
_entity_poly.pdbx_seq_one_letter_code
_entity_poly.pdbx_strand_id
1 'polypeptide(L)'
;MSTTRSKRWNGHIETLKADFLKEVIVQMNAYGDRMQFALSGPGQRPNYQVINADGKKMPFDGNHHILSGAEEVFTPGNLTDVYTLEQVRTIANGGGVRTASGRVARGGAGTARGTRNTAAVVQAKDLIDTEKYNYFKNNRETLPATIGEHAMQITELMKDGKSAEEAFNEILKLHY
;
A
#
# COMPACT_ATOMS: atom_id res chain seq x y z
N MET A 1 -41.17 -12.71 -4.26
CA MET A 1 -40.09 -13.12 -3.33
C MET A 1 -39.22 -11.91 -3.03
N SER A 2 -39.41 -11.28 -1.87
CA SER A 2 -38.61 -10.15 -1.40
C SER A 2 -37.41 -10.68 -0.62
N THR A 3 -36.20 -10.61 -1.18
CA THR A 3 -34.98 -10.96 -0.44
C THR A 3 -34.43 -9.70 0.23
N THR A 4 -34.72 -9.56 1.52
CA THR A 4 -34.19 -8.52 2.40
C THR A 4 -32.66 -8.70 2.57
N ARG A 5 -31.87 -8.30 1.56
CA ARG A 5 -30.41 -8.49 1.53
C ARG A 5 -29.65 -7.21 1.92
N SER A 6 -30.20 -6.40 2.82
CA SER A 6 -29.75 -5.01 3.12
C SER A 6 -28.59 -4.88 4.13
N LYS A 7 -27.82 -5.94 4.39
CA LYS A 7 -26.70 -5.91 5.36
C LYS A 7 -25.36 -6.33 4.75
N ARG A 8 -25.21 -6.13 3.45
CA ARG A 8 -23.99 -6.44 2.70
C ARG A 8 -23.10 -5.20 2.70
N TRP A 9 -21.81 -5.41 2.97
CA TRP A 9 -20.81 -4.36 2.81
C TRP A 9 -20.89 -3.75 1.39
N ASN A 10 -20.73 -2.44 1.28
CA ASN A 10 -20.93 -1.68 0.04
C ASN A 10 -19.73 -1.71 -0.91
N GLY A 11 -18.69 -2.50 -0.60
CA GLY A 11 -17.46 -2.58 -1.40
C GLY A 11 -16.43 -1.50 -1.10
N HIS A 12 -16.72 -0.56 -0.20
CA HIS A 12 -15.79 0.51 0.16
C HIS A 12 -15.09 0.21 1.49
N ILE A 13 -13.77 0.09 1.46
CA ILE A 13 -12.93 -0.19 2.63
C ILE A 13 -13.08 0.89 3.73
N GLU A 14 -13.42 2.12 3.34
CA GLU A 14 -13.67 3.25 4.25
C GLU A 14 -14.93 3.08 5.12
N THR A 15 -15.88 2.23 4.71
CA THR A 15 -17.08 1.95 5.52
C THR A 15 -16.87 0.84 6.55
N LEU A 16 -15.69 0.22 6.56
CA LEU A 16 -15.31 -0.77 7.56
C LEU A 16 -14.90 -0.09 8.85
N LYS A 17 -15.19 -0.75 9.97
CA LYS A 17 -14.78 -0.26 11.29
C LYS A 17 -13.26 -0.26 11.40
N ALA A 18 -12.70 0.79 11.99
CA ALA A 18 -11.26 0.90 12.22
C ALA A 18 -10.70 -0.31 12.99
N ASP A 19 -11.44 -0.85 13.96
CA ASP A 19 -10.99 -2.02 14.73
C ASP A 19 -10.87 -3.28 13.87
N PHE A 20 -11.78 -3.47 12.91
CA PHE A 20 -11.68 -4.56 11.94
C PHE A 20 -10.44 -4.38 11.05
N LEU A 21 -10.17 -3.14 10.60
CA LEU A 21 -8.98 -2.85 9.79
C LEU A 21 -7.68 -3.07 10.58
N LYS A 22 -7.65 -2.77 11.89
CA LYS A 22 -6.48 -3.07 12.74
C LYS A 22 -6.21 -4.57 12.79
N GLU A 23 -7.24 -5.40 12.97
CA GLU A 23 -7.09 -6.86 12.97
C GLU A 23 -6.65 -7.38 11.60
N VAL A 24 -7.17 -6.82 10.50
CA VAL A 24 -6.69 -7.09 9.14
C VAL A 24 -5.19 -6.77 9.00
N ILE A 25 -4.74 -5.62 9.52
CA ILE A 25 -3.32 -5.22 9.46
C ILE A 25 -2.44 -6.23 10.18
N VAL A 26 -2.89 -6.80 11.30
CA VAL A 26 -2.16 -7.88 12.01
C VAL A 26 -2.00 -9.09 11.09
N GLN A 27 -3.05 -9.51 10.40
CA GLN A 27 -3.00 -10.64 9.47
C GLN A 27 -2.12 -10.35 8.24
N MET A 28 -2.16 -9.14 7.71
CA MET A 28 -1.26 -8.72 6.64
C MET A 28 0.20 -8.76 7.09
N ASN A 29 0.54 -8.24 8.28
CA ASN A 29 1.92 -8.32 8.78
C ASN A 29 2.39 -9.77 9.01
N ALA A 30 1.48 -10.69 9.37
CA ALA A 30 1.84 -12.09 9.61
C ALA A 30 1.99 -12.91 8.32
N TYR A 31 1.17 -12.64 7.31
CA TYR A 31 1.07 -13.49 6.13
C TYR A 31 1.55 -12.79 4.84
N GLY A 32 1.19 -11.53 4.59
CA GLY A 32 1.52 -10.87 3.32
C GLY A 32 1.23 -9.37 3.23
N ASP A 33 1.95 -8.69 2.34
CA ASP A 33 1.94 -7.24 2.16
C ASP A 33 0.71 -6.71 1.39
N ARG A 34 -0.03 -7.60 0.74
CA ARG A 34 -1.15 -7.27 -0.16
C ARG A 34 -2.43 -7.98 0.25
N MET A 35 -3.57 -7.37 -0.06
CA MET A 35 -4.88 -7.88 0.33
C MET A 35 -5.94 -7.58 -0.72
N GLN A 36 -6.93 -8.45 -0.85
CA GLN A 36 -8.14 -8.22 -1.63
C GLN A 36 -9.38 -8.58 -0.81
N PHE A 37 -10.46 -7.82 -0.95
CA PHE A 37 -11.74 -8.13 -0.33
C PHE A 37 -12.68 -8.81 -1.32
N ALA A 38 -13.57 -9.65 -0.80
CA ALA A 38 -14.72 -10.15 -1.54
C ALA A 38 -15.88 -9.16 -1.42
N LEU A 39 -16.44 -8.75 -2.56
CA LEU A 39 -17.63 -7.89 -2.65
C LEU A 39 -18.91 -8.64 -2.21
N SER A 40 -19.00 -9.92 -2.53
CA SER A 40 -20.10 -10.82 -2.12
C SER A 40 -19.68 -11.54 -0.84
N GLY A 41 -20.10 -10.97 0.29
CA GLY A 41 -20.04 -11.60 1.61
C GLY A 41 -21.45 -11.83 2.19
N PRO A 42 -21.61 -12.76 3.13
CA PRO A 42 -22.87 -12.99 3.85
C PRO A 42 -23.17 -11.94 4.94
N GLY A 43 -22.32 -10.93 5.15
CA GLY A 43 -22.50 -9.97 6.24
C GLY A 43 -21.91 -8.57 6.04
N GLN A 44 -21.91 -7.81 7.14
CA GLN A 44 -21.37 -6.45 7.23
C GLN A 44 -19.84 -6.43 7.20
N ARG A 45 -19.19 -7.55 7.54
CA ARG A 45 -17.75 -7.75 7.44
C ARG A 45 -17.46 -8.55 6.17
N PRO A 46 -16.70 -8.01 5.22
CA PRO A 46 -16.31 -8.75 4.03
C PRO A 46 -15.28 -9.80 4.35
N ASN A 47 -15.32 -10.91 3.60
CA ASN A 47 -14.22 -11.85 3.56
C ASN A 47 -13.07 -11.21 2.80
N TYR A 48 -11.84 -11.61 3.10
CA TYR A 48 -10.66 -11.06 2.46
C TYR A 48 -9.59 -12.12 2.24
N GLN A 49 -8.72 -11.89 1.28
CA GLN A 49 -7.56 -12.74 1.06
C GLN A 49 -6.29 -11.90 1.15
N VAL A 50 -5.32 -12.39 1.90
CA VAL A 50 -3.98 -11.83 1.98
C VAL A 50 -3.13 -12.52 0.92
N ILE A 51 -2.33 -11.75 0.20
CA ILE A 51 -1.43 -12.23 -0.85
C ILE A 51 -0.01 -12.02 -0.34
N ASN A 52 0.76 -13.09 -0.26
CA ASN A 52 2.15 -13.07 0.14
C ASN A 52 3.03 -12.54 -1.01
N ALA A 53 4.28 -12.18 -0.69
CA ALA A 53 5.29 -11.84 -1.69
C ALA A 53 5.49 -12.97 -2.73
N ASP A 54 5.35 -14.23 -2.31
CA ASP A 54 5.42 -15.42 -3.18
C ASP A 54 4.16 -15.64 -4.04
N GLY A 55 3.17 -14.75 -3.98
CA GLY A 55 1.89 -14.86 -4.69
C GLY A 55 0.90 -15.85 -4.09
N LYS A 56 1.25 -16.49 -2.96
CA LYS A 56 0.35 -17.37 -2.21
C LYS A 56 -0.82 -16.56 -1.63
N LYS A 57 -2.05 -16.99 -1.90
CA LYS A 57 -3.27 -16.34 -1.42
C LYS A 57 -3.80 -17.09 -0.18
N MET A 58 -3.91 -16.36 0.92
CA MET A 58 -4.44 -16.84 2.21
C MET A 58 -5.82 -16.23 2.43
N PRO A 59 -6.90 -17.00 2.26
CA PRO A 59 -8.24 -16.51 2.46
C PRO A 59 -8.64 -16.50 3.94
N PHE A 60 -9.29 -15.41 4.33
CA PHE A 60 -9.83 -15.15 5.65
C PHE A 60 -11.31 -14.75 5.56
N ASP A 61 -12.07 -15.13 6.57
CA ASP A 61 -13.45 -14.68 6.73
C ASP A 61 -13.52 -13.31 7.44
N GLY A 62 -14.73 -12.75 7.56
CA GLY A 62 -14.96 -11.52 8.31
C GLY A 62 -14.69 -11.60 9.82
N ASN A 63 -14.29 -12.76 10.36
CA ASN A 63 -13.85 -12.95 11.74
C ASN A 63 -12.33 -13.21 11.82
N HIS A 64 -11.59 -12.97 10.74
CA HIS A 64 -10.14 -13.17 10.66
C HIS A 64 -9.71 -14.64 10.82
N HIS A 65 -10.61 -15.58 10.60
CA HIS A 65 -10.31 -17.01 10.57
C HIS A 65 -10.03 -17.47 9.15
N ILE A 66 -9.16 -18.48 9.02
CA ILE A 66 -8.82 -19.05 7.72
C ILE A 66 -10.09 -19.65 7.09
N LEU A 67 -10.46 -19.15 5.92
CA LEU A 67 -11.63 -19.60 5.18
C LEU A 67 -11.25 -20.78 4.28
N SER A 68 -11.65 -21.98 4.67
CA SER A 68 -11.53 -23.17 3.82
C SER A 68 -12.64 -23.15 2.76
N GLY A 69 -12.30 -23.27 1.46
CA GLY A 69 -13.28 -23.19 0.36
C GLY A 69 -13.43 -21.81 -0.29
N ALA A 70 -12.38 -21.01 -0.24
CA ALA A 70 -12.38 -19.61 -0.64
C ALA A 70 -12.56 -19.36 -2.15
N GLU A 71 -12.29 -20.35 -3.00
CA GLU A 71 -12.34 -20.21 -4.47
C GLU A 71 -13.75 -19.87 -5.00
N GLU A 72 -14.80 -20.31 -4.31
CA GLU A 72 -16.18 -19.99 -4.65
C GLU A 72 -16.57 -18.54 -4.27
N VAL A 73 -15.89 -17.99 -3.26
CA VAL A 73 -16.13 -16.64 -2.73
C VAL A 73 -15.29 -15.60 -3.47
N PHE A 74 -14.02 -15.90 -3.75
CA PHE A 74 -13.06 -15.00 -4.41
C PHE A 74 -13.01 -15.22 -5.92
N THR A 75 -14.16 -15.09 -6.59
CA THR A 75 -14.23 -15.12 -8.04
C THR A 75 -13.73 -13.80 -8.66
N PRO A 76 -13.15 -13.81 -9.87
CA PRO A 76 -12.59 -12.62 -10.52
C PRO A 76 -13.59 -11.48 -10.78
N GLY A 77 -14.90 -11.76 -10.75
CA GLY A 77 -15.96 -10.72 -10.82
C GLY A 77 -16.41 -10.19 -9.45
N ASN A 78 -15.88 -10.73 -8.36
CA ASN A 78 -16.31 -10.48 -6.98
C ASN A 78 -15.18 -10.00 -6.07
N LEU A 79 -14.03 -9.63 -6.65
CA LEU A 79 -12.85 -9.15 -5.94
C LEU A 79 -12.77 -7.63 -6.03
N THR A 80 -12.41 -6.98 -4.93
CA THR A 80 -11.98 -5.57 -4.96
C THR A 80 -10.58 -5.45 -5.53
N ASP A 81 -10.17 -4.20 -5.75
CA ASP A 81 -8.77 -3.89 -6.04
C ASP A 81 -7.83 -4.40 -4.94
N VAL A 82 -6.56 -4.62 -5.31
CA VAL A 82 -5.51 -5.01 -4.37
C VAL A 82 -5.17 -3.82 -3.49
N TYR A 83 -5.39 -3.96 -2.19
CA TYR A 83 -4.98 -3.00 -1.20
C TYR A 83 -3.62 -3.39 -0.60
N THR A 84 -2.71 -2.42 -0.51
CA THR A 84 -1.43 -2.61 0.19
C THR A 84 -1.60 -2.35 1.69
N LEU A 85 -0.70 -2.91 2.48
CA LEU A 85 -0.67 -2.73 3.93
C LEU A 85 -0.71 -1.24 4.32
N GLU A 86 0.06 -0.41 3.62
CA GLU A 86 0.10 1.05 3.81
C GLU A 86 -1.25 1.73 3.52
N GLN A 87 -1.97 1.29 2.49
CA GLN A 87 -3.31 1.82 2.20
C GLN A 87 -4.30 1.46 3.31
N VAL A 88 -4.30 0.21 3.77
CA VAL A 88 -5.18 -0.25 4.86
C VAL A 88 -4.87 0.51 6.16
N ARG A 89 -3.59 0.72 6.49
CA ARG A 89 -3.15 1.55 7.63
C ARG A 89 -3.65 2.98 7.52
N THR A 90 -3.53 3.57 6.33
CA THR A 90 -3.98 4.94 6.08
C THR A 90 -5.48 5.07 6.34
N ILE A 91 -6.29 4.12 5.84
CA ILE A 91 -7.75 4.09 6.04
C ILE A 91 -8.13 3.83 7.49
N ALA A 92 -7.46 2.88 8.15
CA ALA A 92 -7.70 2.55 9.55
C ALA A 92 -7.47 3.76 10.48
N ASN A 93 -6.53 4.63 10.12
CA ASN A 93 -6.21 5.86 10.85
C ASN A 93 -7.08 7.06 10.44
N GLY A 94 -8.14 6.86 9.65
CA GLY A 94 -9.03 7.92 9.18
C GLY A 94 -8.48 8.75 8.01
N GLY A 95 -7.35 8.34 7.44
CA GLY A 95 -6.85 8.85 6.17
C GLY A 95 -7.63 8.20 5.03
N GLY A 96 -8.60 8.91 4.46
CA GLY A 96 -9.32 8.43 3.28
C GLY A 96 -8.32 8.10 2.16
N VAL A 97 -8.32 6.84 1.73
CA VAL A 97 -7.50 6.42 0.59
C VAL A 97 -8.27 6.83 -0.64
N ARG A 98 -7.72 7.85 -1.30
CA ARG A 98 -8.01 8.10 -2.71
C ARG A 98 -7.44 6.89 -3.45
N THR A 99 -8.26 5.86 -3.62
CA THR A 99 -7.96 4.73 -4.49
C THR A 99 -7.61 5.31 -5.85
N ALA A 100 -6.33 5.29 -6.19
CA ALA A 100 -5.84 5.52 -7.53
C ALA A 100 -6.18 4.30 -8.40
N SER A 101 -7.48 3.98 -8.48
CA SER A 101 -7.98 3.08 -9.50
C SER A 101 -8.22 3.93 -10.72
N GLY A 102 -7.33 3.79 -11.69
CA GLY A 102 -7.40 4.49 -12.96
C GLY A 102 -8.76 4.26 -13.63
N ARG A 103 -9.62 5.27 -13.54
CA ARG A 103 -10.60 5.60 -14.58
C ARG A 103 -10.51 7.09 -14.82
N VAL A 104 -10.11 7.43 -16.04
CA VAL A 104 -10.13 8.77 -16.60
C VAL A 104 -11.53 9.35 -16.40
N ALA A 105 -11.67 10.35 -15.54
CA ALA A 105 -12.89 11.14 -15.42
C ALA A 105 -12.52 12.60 -15.16
N ARG A 106 -12.97 13.44 -16.09
CA ARG A 106 -12.71 14.87 -16.21
C ARG A 106 -13.31 15.63 -15.02
N GLY A 107 -12.56 16.64 -14.56
CA GLY A 107 -13.09 17.92 -14.10
C GLY A 107 -13.76 17.96 -12.72
N GLY A 108 -13.27 18.86 -11.87
CA GLY A 108 -13.97 19.24 -10.64
C GLY A 108 -13.05 19.86 -9.60
N ALA A 109 -12.72 21.14 -9.77
CA ALA A 109 -12.06 21.93 -8.75
C ALA A 109 -12.97 22.08 -7.50
N GLY A 110 -12.37 21.98 -6.32
CA GLY A 110 -13.05 22.16 -5.03
C GLY A 110 -12.04 22.29 -3.89
N THR A 111 -11.51 23.49 -3.73
CA THR A 111 -10.63 23.97 -2.63
C THR A 111 -11.34 23.85 -1.29
N ALA A 112 -10.77 23.26 -0.24
CA ALA A 112 -10.08 23.91 0.89
C ALA A 112 -10.13 22.90 2.06
N ARG A 113 -9.29 22.83 3.10
CA ARG A 113 -8.02 23.42 3.55
C ARG A 113 -7.81 22.78 4.93
N GLY A 114 -6.64 22.20 5.21
CA GLY A 114 -6.29 21.69 6.55
C GLY A 114 -5.35 20.48 6.50
N THR A 115 -4.11 20.70 6.92
CA THR A 115 -3.14 19.65 7.31
C THR A 115 -2.51 18.81 6.18
N ARG A 116 -1.79 19.44 5.24
CA ARG A 116 -1.18 18.74 4.08
C ARG A 116 0.35 18.75 3.98
N ASN A 117 1.10 19.26 4.97
CA ASN A 117 2.55 19.42 4.79
C ASN A 117 3.41 18.36 5.48
N THR A 118 2.88 17.56 6.42
CA THR A 118 3.67 16.51 7.07
C THR A 118 3.63 15.20 6.29
N ALA A 119 2.46 14.79 5.82
CA ALA A 119 2.28 13.53 5.08
C ALA A 119 3.04 13.51 3.74
N ALA A 120 3.03 14.62 2.97
CA ALA A 120 3.76 14.70 1.70
C ALA A 120 5.28 14.69 1.88
N VAL A 121 5.79 15.32 2.95
CA VAL A 121 7.23 15.34 3.26
C VAL A 121 7.70 14.00 3.82
N VAL A 122 6.85 13.30 4.60
CA VAL A 122 7.14 11.94 5.08
C VAL A 122 7.13 10.95 3.92
N GLN A 123 6.12 11.01 3.03
CA GLN A 123 6.09 10.16 1.83
C GLN A 123 7.28 10.41 0.90
N ALA A 124 7.66 11.67 0.67
CA ALA A 124 8.83 11.99 -0.14
C ALA A 124 10.13 11.44 0.47
N LYS A 125 10.27 11.50 1.81
CA LYS A 125 11.43 10.91 2.50
C LYS A 125 11.45 9.38 2.38
N ASP A 126 10.32 8.72 2.58
CA ASP A 126 10.19 7.25 2.45
C ASP A 126 10.49 6.78 1.02
N LEU A 127 10.04 7.54 0.02
CA LEU A 127 10.34 7.29 -1.40
C LEU A 127 11.85 7.40 -1.67
N ILE A 128 12.49 8.46 -1.18
CA ILE A 128 13.95 8.68 -1.34
C ILE A 128 14.75 7.56 -0.67
N ASP A 129 14.39 7.17 0.55
CA ASP A 129 15.09 6.09 1.26
C ASP A 129 14.89 4.73 0.58
N THR A 130 13.70 4.48 0.04
CA THR A 130 13.39 3.26 -0.73
C THR A 130 14.18 3.21 -2.04
N GLU A 131 14.20 4.29 -2.81
CA GLU A 131 14.94 4.38 -4.07
C GLU A 131 16.45 4.26 -3.86
N LYS A 132 16.98 4.96 -2.86
CA LYS A 132 18.39 4.87 -2.46
C LYS A 132 18.78 3.44 -2.08
N TYR A 133 17.95 2.77 -1.28
CA TYR A 133 18.22 1.39 -0.86
C TYR A 133 18.18 0.42 -2.04
N ASN A 134 17.19 0.54 -2.92
CA ASN A 134 17.05 -0.30 -4.10
C ASN A 134 18.24 -0.14 -5.04
N TYR A 135 18.67 1.09 -5.29
CA TYR A 135 19.83 1.37 -6.14
C TYR A 135 21.12 0.82 -5.53
N PHE A 136 21.37 1.09 -4.24
CA PHE A 136 22.56 0.58 -3.55
C PHE A 136 22.61 -0.95 -3.54
N LYS A 137 21.47 -1.61 -3.32
CA LYS A 137 21.38 -3.07 -3.32
C LYS A 137 21.67 -3.67 -4.70
N ASN A 138 21.11 -3.09 -5.76
CA ASN A 138 21.29 -3.58 -7.13
C ASN A 138 22.71 -3.30 -7.65
N ASN A 139 23.34 -2.22 -7.19
CA ASN A 139 24.63 -1.73 -7.70
C ASN A 139 25.78 -1.94 -6.70
N ARG A 140 25.56 -2.76 -5.65
CA ARG A 140 26.53 -3.02 -4.58
C ARG A 140 27.90 -3.47 -5.10
N GLU A 141 27.93 -4.22 -6.20
CA GLU A 141 29.17 -4.72 -6.80
C GLU A 141 29.94 -3.65 -7.58
N THR A 142 29.25 -2.63 -8.08
CA THR A 142 29.82 -1.51 -8.85
C THR A 142 30.14 -0.29 -7.98
N LEU A 143 29.62 -0.23 -6.76
CA LEU A 143 29.78 0.89 -5.85
C LEU A 143 30.92 0.63 -4.85
N PRO A 144 31.77 1.64 -4.55
CA PRO A 144 32.82 1.52 -3.53
C PRO A 144 32.23 1.24 -2.14
N ALA A 145 32.91 0.43 -1.32
CA ALA A 145 32.44 0.12 0.04
C ALA A 145 32.29 1.38 0.92
N THR A 146 33.10 2.40 0.64
CA THR A 146 33.12 3.72 1.29
C THR A 146 32.01 4.67 0.80
N ILE A 147 31.23 4.30 -0.22
CA ILE A 147 30.10 5.13 -0.69
C ILE A 147 29.03 5.33 0.39
N GLY A 148 28.93 4.38 1.34
CA GLY A 148 28.02 4.47 2.48
C GLY A 148 28.30 5.67 3.39
N GLU A 149 29.55 6.15 3.43
CA GLU A 149 29.93 7.35 4.18
C GLU A 149 29.31 8.62 3.59
N HIS A 150 29.06 8.60 2.28
CA HIS A 150 28.43 9.69 1.52
C HIS A 150 26.90 9.56 1.42
N ALA A 151 26.29 8.61 2.14
CA ALA A 151 24.84 8.35 2.08
C ALA A 151 23.99 9.59 2.41
N MET A 152 24.49 10.48 3.28
CA MET A 152 23.81 11.75 3.59
C MET A 152 23.79 12.69 2.38
N GLN A 153 24.91 12.83 1.67
CA GLN A 153 25.02 13.69 0.49
C GLN A 153 24.17 13.16 -0.67
N ILE A 154 24.13 11.84 -0.85
CA ILE A 154 23.25 11.19 -1.83
C ILE A 154 21.78 11.52 -1.53
N THR A 155 21.39 11.44 -0.26
CA THR A 155 20.02 11.76 0.17
C THR A 155 19.69 13.24 -0.05
N GLU A 156 20.66 14.14 0.08
CA GLU A 156 20.50 15.58 -0.18
C GLU A 156 20.32 15.85 -1.68
N LEU A 157 21.12 15.23 -2.55
CA LEU A 157 20.97 15.32 -4.00
C LEU A 157 19.62 14.78 -4.49
N MET A 158 19.13 13.70 -3.87
CA MET A 158 17.80 13.15 -4.19
C MET A 158 16.66 14.05 -3.69
N LYS A 159 16.85 14.77 -2.57
CA LYS A 159 15.88 15.79 -2.11
C LYS A 159 15.80 16.98 -3.03
N ASP A 160 16.91 17.35 -3.68
CA ASP A 160 16.96 18.38 -4.70
C ASP A 160 16.32 17.94 -6.04
N GLY A 161 15.82 16.70 -6.11
CA GLY A 161 15.06 16.18 -7.25
C GLY A 161 15.88 15.37 -8.26
N LYS A 162 17.14 15.05 -7.96
CA LYS A 162 17.94 14.13 -8.78
C LYS A 162 17.51 12.68 -8.55
N SER A 163 17.63 11.86 -9.58
CA SER A 163 17.38 10.41 -9.46
C SER A 163 18.45 9.73 -8.60
N ALA A 164 18.15 8.55 -8.05
CA ALA A 164 19.13 7.77 -7.29
C ALA A 164 20.41 7.54 -8.12
N GLU A 165 20.28 7.14 -9.38
CA GLU A 165 21.42 6.91 -10.28
C GLU A 165 22.31 8.15 -10.45
N GLU A 166 21.71 9.31 -10.71
CA GLU A 166 22.44 10.57 -10.86
C GLU A 166 23.12 11.01 -9.55
N ALA A 167 22.43 10.84 -8.41
CA ALA A 167 22.96 11.18 -7.10
C ALA A 167 24.17 10.31 -6.74
N PHE A 168 24.09 9.00 -6.99
CA PHE A 168 25.23 8.10 -6.79
C PHE A 168 26.37 8.41 -7.76
N ASN A 169 26.09 8.66 -9.03
CA ASN A 169 27.11 9.00 -10.04
C ASN A 169 27.81 10.34 -9.76
N GLU A 170 27.12 11.34 -9.22
CA GLU A 170 27.76 12.60 -8.81
C GLU A 170 28.72 12.40 -7.65
N ILE A 171 28.31 11.64 -6.64
CA ILE A 171 29.18 11.35 -5.49
C ILE A 171 30.38 10.52 -5.92
N LEU A 172 30.20 9.58 -6.86
CA LEU A 172 31.32 8.88 -7.47
C LEU A 172 32.29 9.85 -8.12
N LYS A 173 31.84 10.76 -8.99
CA LYS A 173 32.70 11.76 -9.66
C LYS A 173 33.42 12.72 -8.70
N LEU A 174 32.82 13.00 -7.54
CA LEU A 174 33.38 13.94 -6.56
C LEU A 174 34.43 13.28 -5.66
N HIS A 175 34.33 11.97 -5.42
CA HIS A 175 35.13 11.27 -4.42
C HIS A 175 36.00 10.12 -4.98
N TYR A 176 35.81 9.71 -6.24
CA TYR A 176 36.51 8.61 -6.93
C TYR A 176 36.85 8.99 -8.39
#